data_AF-A0A9P1CFH3-F1
#
_entry.id   AF-A0A9P1CFH3-F1
#
_cell.length_a   1.000
_cell.length_b   1.000
_cell.length_c   1.000
_cell.angle_alpha   90.00
_cell.angle_beta   90.00
_cell.angle_gamma   90.00
#
_symmetry.space_group_name_H-M   'P 1'
#
loop_
_entity.id
_entity.type
_entity.pdbx_description
1 polymer ?
#
loop_
_entity_poly.entity_id
_entity_poly.type
_entity_poly.pdbx_seq_one_letter_code
_entity_poly.pdbx_strand_id
1 'polypeptide(L)'
;MIIPMPAMGPMGGPPTPYALARRPWVQCILVLQSLCCLARMVVFLDIMGAFLMAIMIAVGFCAIREDFNVQLLCYWGLMCLINGSFDLVKLIDVLVKSHMPLFSSKFSQEYNIANAIALSIPVTTLLGVPLAWWIYRDWAAGGEADQLPGPGMRVSQGEAPNETSSLLGGRGSAQFTAFEGQGRRLGSG
;
A
#
# COMPACT_ATOMS: atom_id res chain seq x y z
N MET A 1 -6.77 -5.44 -23.23
CA MET A 1 -7.28 -4.98 -21.91
C MET A 1 -8.75 -4.61 -22.10
N ILE A 2 -9.70 -5.43 -21.65
CA ILE A 2 -11.16 -5.23 -21.83
C ILE A 2 -11.88 -4.89 -20.52
N ILE A 3 -11.18 -4.89 -19.39
CA ILE A 3 -11.75 -4.48 -18.11
C ILE A 3 -11.35 -3.01 -17.88
N PRO A 4 -12.26 -2.03 -18.06
CA PRO A 4 -11.98 -0.65 -17.69
C PRO A 4 -11.80 -0.62 -16.17
N MET A 5 -10.56 -0.49 -15.72
CA MET A 5 -10.31 -0.20 -14.31
C MET A 5 -10.77 1.24 -14.07
N PRO A 6 -11.53 1.51 -13.00
CA PRO A 6 -11.92 2.87 -12.64
C PRO A 6 -10.66 3.72 -12.56
N ALA A 7 -10.70 4.91 -13.18
CA ALA A 7 -9.62 5.87 -13.07
C ALA A 7 -9.45 6.19 -11.58
N MET A 8 -8.40 5.65 -10.96
CA MET A 8 -8.02 6.07 -9.62
C MET A 8 -7.72 7.55 -9.74
N GLY A 9 -8.50 8.38 -9.02
CA GLY A 9 -8.27 9.82 -8.98
C GLY A 9 -6.82 10.10 -8.61
N PRO A 10 -6.25 11.24 -9.02
CA PRO A 10 -4.86 11.57 -8.74
C PRO A 10 -4.60 11.46 -7.23
N MET A 11 -3.91 10.40 -6.80
CA MET A 11 -3.52 10.15 -5.41
C MET A 11 -2.34 11.05 -5.00
N GLY A 12 -2.28 12.28 -5.51
CA GLY A 12 -1.18 13.22 -5.34
C GLY A 12 -1.33 14.15 -4.14
N GLY A 13 -1.90 13.65 -3.03
CA GLY A 13 -2.01 14.41 -1.79
C GLY A 13 -0.80 14.19 -0.87
N PRO A 14 -0.53 15.12 0.07
CA PRO A 14 0.46 14.89 1.11
C PRO A 14 0.10 13.63 1.94
N PRO A 15 1.09 12.88 2.44
CA PRO A 15 0.85 11.67 3.23
C PRO A 15 0.09 11.99 4.52
N THR A 16 -0.83 11.11 4.91
CA THR A 16 -1.59 11.27 6.16
C THR A 16 -0.66 11.17 7.39
N PRO A 17 -0.97 11.82 8.51
CA PRO A 17 -0.19 11.69 9.75
C PRO A 17 -0.04 10.24 10.21
N TYR A 18 -1.07 9.42 9.97
CA TYR A 18 -1.05 7.98 10.24
C TYR A 18 -0.02 7.26 9.36
N ALA A 19 0.01 7.54 8.05
CA ALA A 19 1.01 6.96 7.15
C ALA A 19 2.44 7.30 7.59
N LEU A 20 2.66 8.56 7.99
CA LEU A 20 3.95 9.02 8.52
C LEU A 20 4.34 8.29 9.82
N ALA A 21 3.40 8.07 10.74
CA ALA A 21 3.64 7.30 11.97
C ALA A 21 3.99 5.82 11.70
N ARG A 22 3.58 5.29 10.54
CA ARG A 22 3.89 3.91 10.10
C ARG A 22 5.18 3.79 9.28
N ARG A 23 5.83 4.90 8.94
CA ARG A 23 7.13 4.92 8.25
C ARG A 23 8.19 3.96 8.80
N PRO A 24 8.50 3.93 10.12
CA PRO A 24 9.52 3.02 10.64
C PRO A 24 9.13 1.54 10.48
N TRP A 25 7.83 1.22 10.46
CA TRP A 25 7.36 -0.15 10.24
C TRP A 25 7.60 -0.61 8.81
N VAL A 26 7.31 0.24 7.81
CA VAL A 26 7.62 -0.07 6.40
C VAL A 26 9.13 -0.24 6.21
N GLN A 27 9.95 0.65 6.82
CA GLN A 27 11.40 0.54 6.78
C GLN A 27 11.91 -0.77 7.40
N CYS A 28 11.38 -1.16 8.57
CA CYS A 28 11.73 -2.42 9.22
C CYS A 28 11.43 -3.63 8.33
N ILE A 29 10.25 -3.66 7.70
CA ILE A 29 9.87 -4.73 6.78
C ILE A 29 10.79 -4.76 5.56
N LEU A 30 11.13 -3.62 4.97
CA LEU A 30 12.05 -3.56 3.82
C LEU A 30 13.46 -4.05 4.17
N VAL A 31 13.96 -3.75 5.37
CA VAL A 31 15.24 -4.29 5.86
C VAL A 31 15.16 -5.81 6.00
N LEU A 32 14.09 -6.32 6.62
CA LEU A 32 13.87 -7.78 6.75
C LEU A 32 13.75 -8.47 5.38
N GLN A 33 13.02 -7.87 4.43
CA GLN A 33 12.91 -8.36 3.06
C GLN A 33 14.28 -8.34 2.36
N SER A 34 15.10 -7.31 2.56
CA SER A 34 16.46 -7.23 1.99
C SER A 34 17.37 -8.33 2.55
N LEU A 35 17.31 -8.59 3.85
CA LEU A 35 18.05 -9.69 4.48
C LEU A 35 17.56 -11.05 3.95
N CYS A 36 16.25 -11.25 3.83
CA CYS A 36 15.68 -12.48 3.27
C CYS A 36 16.04 -12.65 1.78
N CYS A 37 16.10 -11.57 1.01
CA CYS A 37 16.52 -11.59 -0.39
C CYS A 37 17.99 -12.02 -0.54
N LEU A 38 18.88 -11.50 0.31
CA LEU A 38 20.29 -11.93 0.35
C LEU A 38 20.42 -13.38 0.80
N ALA A 39 19.72 -13.77 1.86
CA ALA A 39 19.71 -15.16 2.33
C ALA A 39 19.20 -16.12 1.26
N ARG A 40 18.16 -15.73 0.51
CA ARG A 40 17.64 -16.50 -0.62
C ARG A 40 18.68 -16.70 -1.72
N MET A 41 19.41 -15.64 -2.06
CA MET A 41 20.45 -15.70 -3.09
C MET A 41 21.61 -16.60 -2.68
N VAL A 42 22.04 -16.55 -1.41
CA VAL A 42 23.20 -17.32 -0.93
C VAL A 42 22.85 -18.78 -0.62
N VAL A 43 21.70 -19.05 0.02
CA VAL A 43 21.34 -20.39 0.51
C VAL A 43 20.63 -21.23 -0.54
N PHE A 44 19.67 -20.65 -1.27
CA PHE A 44 18.83 -21.40 -2.22
C PHE A 44 19.28 -21.24 -3.68
N LEU A 45 20.21 -20.32 -3.97
CA LEU A 45 20.65 -19.98 -5.33
C LEU A 45 19.47 -19.67 -6.29
N ASP A 46 18.31 -19.25 -5.76
CA ASP A 46 17.11 -18.91 -6.54
C ASP A 46 17.23 -17.48 -7.08
N ILE A 47 17.99 -17.33 -8.16
CA ILE A 47 18.29 -16.03 -8.80
C ILE A 47 17.01 -15.34 -9.28
N MET A 48 16.08 -16.08 -9.89
CA MET A 48 14.84 -15.51 -10.42
C MET A 48 13.93 -15.00 -9.30
N GLY A 49 13.75 -15.78 -8.23
CA GLY A 49 13.00 -15.35 -7.07
C GLY A 49 13.63 -14.15 -6.36
N ALA A 50 14.96 -14.15 -6.20
CA ALA A 50 15.70 -13.03 -5.61
C ALA A 50 15.59 -11.75 -6.46
N PHE A 51 15.62 -11.87 -7.79
CA PHE A 51 15.47 -10.73 -8.70
C PHE A 51 14.09 -10.08 -8.59
N LEU A 52 13.00 -10.86 -8.61
CA LEU A 52 11.64 -10.34 -8.44
C LEU A 52 11.47 -9.67 -7.06
N MET A 53 12.03 -10.29 -6.02
CA MET A 53 12.02 -9.73 -4.66
C MET A 53 12.82 -8.42 -4.59
N ALA A 54 13.96 -8.30 -5.30
CA ALA A 54 14.75 -7.08 -5.36
C ALA A 54 14.00 -5.92 -6.03
N ILE A 55 13.27 -6.17 -7.12
CA ILE A 55 12.41 -5.15 -7.76
C ILE A 55 11.34 -4.68 -6.78
N MET A 56 10.68 -5.62 -6.09
CA MET A 56 9.68 -5.30 -5.07
C MET A 56 10.25 -4.40 -3.97
N ILE A 57 11.44 -4.73 -3.44
CA ILE A 57 12.13 -3.90 -2.43
C ILE A 57 12.45 -2.51 -3.00
N ALA A 58 12.90 -2.42 -4.25
CA ALA A 58 13.20 -1.15 -4.91
C ALA A 58 11.96 -0.25 -5.01
N VAL A 59 10.79 -0.81 -5.37
CA VAL A 59 9.52 -0.06 -5.39
C VAL A 59 9.15 0.44 -3.99
N GLY A 60 9.29 -0.39 -2.96
CA GLY A 60 9.05 0.03 -1.58
C GLY A 60 10.02 1.12 -1.12
N PHE A 61 11.28 1.08 -1.54
CA PHE A 61 12.26 2.13 -1.26
C PHE A 61 11.93 3.44 -1.99
N CYS A 62 11.51 3.37 -3.26
CA CYS A 62 11.01 4.53 -3.99
C CYS A 62 9.81 5.18 -3.29
N ALA A 63 8.87 4.39 -2.77
CA ALA A 63 7.74 4.89 -2.00
C ALA A 63 8.18 5.73 -0.78
N ILE A 64 9.25 5.31 -0.10
CA ILE A 64 9.80 6.05 1.07
C ILE A 64 10.55 7.32 0.64
N ARG A 65 11.18 7.31 -0.54
CA ARG A 65 11.92 8.47 -1.07
C ARG A 65 11.00 9.56 -1.61
N GLU A 66 9.88 9.20 -2.21
CA GLU A 66 8.88 10.12 -2.75
C GLU A 66 7.84 10.52 -1.70
N ASP A 67 8.29 11.03 -0.56
CA ASP A 67 7.43 11.55 0.53
C ASP A 67 6.28 10.61 0.94
N PHE A 68 6.54 9.30 0.96
CA PHE A 68 5.56 8.30 1.38
C PHE A 68 4.32 8.21 0.46
N ASN A 69 4.55 8.28 -0.86
CA ASN A 69 3.52 8.14 -1.89
C ASN A 69 2.70 6.83 -1.71
N VAL A 70 1.43 6.99 -1.32
CA VAL A 70 0.50 5.89 -1.01
C VAL A 70 0.29 4.99 -2.23
N GLN A 71 0.30 5.53 -3.44
CA GLN A 71 0.13 4.75 -4.67
C GLN A 71 1.29 3.77 -4.88
N LEU A 72 2.54 4.23 -4.72
CA LEU A 72 3.71 3.35 -4.78
C LEU A 72 3.69 2.30 -3.68
N LEU A 73 3.19 2.67 -2.49
CA LEU A 73 3.05 1.73 -1.38
C LEU A 73 1.99 0.65 -1.65
N CYS A 74 0.89 1.00 -2.31
CA CYS A 74 -0.11 0.04 -2.78
C CYS A 74 0.47 -0.92 -3.83
N TYR A 75 1.27 -0.41 -4.77
CA TYR A 75 1.97 -1.28 -5.74
C TYR A 75 2.97 -2.21 -5.04
N TRP A 76 3.74 -1.70 -4.07
CA TRP A 76 4.62 -2.53 -3.24
C TRP A 76 3.84 -3.61 -2.48
N GLY A 77 2.71 -3.27 -1.86
CA GLY A 77 1.85 -4.23 -1.16
C GLY A 77 1.25 -5.29 -2.08
N LEU A 78 0.82 -4.93 -3.28
CA LEU A 78 0.32 -5.87 -4.28
C LEU A 78 1.43 -6.82 -4.77
N MET A 79 2.63 -6.29 -5.02
CA MET A 79 3.80 -7.10 -5.38
C MET A 79 4.18 -8.05 -4.25
N CYS A 80 4.12 -7.59 -2.98
CA CYS A 80 4.30 -8.43 -1.79
C CYS A 80 3.30 -9.59 -1.75
N LEU A 81 2.03 -9.33 -2.07
CA LEU A 81 0.99 -10.36 -2.11
C LEU A 81 1.26 -11.41 -3.18
N ILE A 82 1.53 -10.98 -4.41
CA ILE A 82 1.77 -11.89 -5.54
C ILE A 82 3.04 -12.71 -5.30
N ASN A 83 4.15 -12.05 -4.96
CA ASN A 83 5.43 -12.73 -4.75
C ASN A 83 5.39 -13.64 -3.51
N GLY A 84 4.83 -13.14 -2.41
CA GLY A 84 4.65 -13.93 -1.18
C GLY A 84 3.74 -15.14 -1.38
N SER A 85 2.73 -15.05 -2.26
CA SER A 85 1.88 -16.19 -2.59
C SER A 85 2.63 -17.28 -3.37
N PHE A 86 3.46 -16.91 -4.35
CA PHE A 86 4.29 -17.88 -5.07
C PHE A 86 5.31 -18.55 -4.15
N ASP A 87 5.93 -17.78 -3.25
CA ASP A 87 6.86 -18.32 -2.26
C ASP A 87 6.16 -19.23 -1.25
N LEU A 88 4.93 -18.89 -0.85
CA LEU A 88 4.12 -19.75 0.01
C LEU A 88 3.76 -21.07 -0.67
N VAL A 89 3.40 -21.05 -1.96
CA VAL A 89 3.13 -22.28 -2.72
C VAL A 89 4.39 -23.15 -2.82
N LYS A 90 5.56 -22.55 -3.10
CA LYS A 90 6.85 -23.27 -3.08
C LYS A 90 7.14 -23.89 -1.72
N LEU A 91 6.91 -23.15 -0.63
CA LEU A 91 7.08 -23.66 0.72
C LEU A 91 6.15 -24.86 0.99
N ILE A 92 4.88 -24.75 0.62
CA ILE A 92 3.90 -25.84 0.77
C ILE A 92 4.31 -27.06 -0.06
N ASP A 93 4.78 -26.86 -1.30
CA ASP A 93 5.25 -27.96 -2.15
C ASP A 93 6.41 -28.72 -1.51
N VAL A 94 7.38 -27.99 -0.95
CA VAL A 94 8.49 -28.59 -0.19
C VAL A 94 7.96 -29.34 1.03
N LEU A 95 7.06 -28.73 1.81
CA LEU A 95 6.49 -29.34 3.01
C LEU A 95 5.74 -30.65 2.73
N VAL A 96 4.97 -30.69 1.65
CA VAL A 96 4.15 -31.86 1.30
C VAL A 96 5.00 -32.98 0.71
N LYS A 97 6.03 -32.65 -0.08
CA LYS A 97 6.91 -33.64 -0.71
C LYS A 97 8.03 -34.11 0.21
N SER A 98 8.45 -33.30 1.16
CA SER A 98 9.44 -33.68 2.15
C SER A 98 8.78 -34.51 3.26
N HIS A 99 9.11 -35.80 3.33
CA HIS A 99 8.70 -36.64 4.47
C HIS A 99 9.44 -36.30 5.79
N MET A 100 10.27 -35.25 5.79
CA MET A 100 11.07 -34.83 6.93
C MET A 100 10.37 -33.68 7.68
N PRO A 101 10.45 -33.65 9.03
CA PRO A 101 9.93 -32.52 9.79
C PRO A 101 10.67 -31.22 9.45
N LEU A 102 9.96 -30.09 9.53
CA LEU A 102 10.50 -28.74 9.34
C LEU A 102 11.69 -28.44 10.26
N PHE A 103 11.54 -28.79 11.53
CA PHE A 103 12.55 -28.59 12.54
C PHE A 103 12.75 -29.89 13.31
N SER A 104 14.01 -30.32 13.42
CA SER A 104 14.34 -31.48 14.23
C SER A 104 15.75 -31.33 14.78
N SER A 105 15.90 -31.58 16.06
CA SER A 105 17.19 -31.60 16.77
C SER A 105 18.09 -32.75 16.32
N LYS A 106 17.54 -33.73 15.59
CA LYS A 106 18.31 -34.87 15.05
C LYS A 106 19.04 -34.55 13.75
N PHE A 107 18.69 -33.45 13.07
CA PHE A 107 19.34 -33.02 11.84
C PHE A 107 20.36 -31.91 12.08
N SER A 108 21.24 -31.69 11.10
CA SER A 108 22.24 -30.61 11.12
C SER A 108 21.57 -29.25 11.37
N GLN A 109 22.26 -28.36 12.09
CA GLN A 109 21.79 -27.00 12.31
C GLN A 109 21.57 -26.25 11.00
N GLU A 110 22.37 -26.53 9.97
CA GLU A 110 22.23 -25.95 8.63
C GLU A 110 20.86 -26.25 8.01
N TYR A 111 20.34 -27.47 8.19
CA TYR A 111 19.01 -27.86 7.73
C TYR A 111 17.91 -27.03 8.40
N ASN A 112 17.99 -26.90 9.73
CA ASN A 112 17.02 -26.10 10.48
C ASN A 112 17.10 -24.61 10.12
N ILE A 113 18.31 -24.07 9.88
CA ILE A 113 18.51 -22.68 9.44
C ILE A 113 17.92 -22.48 8.04
N ALA A 114 18.18 -23.40 7.10
CA ALA A 114 17.62 -23.33 5.76
C ALA A 114 16.09 -23.33 5.81
N ASN A 115 15.47 -24.21 6.59
CA ASN A 115 14.02 -24.24 6.76
C ASN A 115 13.46 -22.98 7.45
N ALA A 116 14.19 -22.42 8.41
CA ALA A 116 13.82 -21.14 9.03
C ALA A 116 13.84 -20.00 8.00
N ILE A 117 14.85 -19.94 7.12
CA ILE A 117 14.94 -18.94 6.05
C ILE A 117 13.82 -19.17 5.02
N ALA A 118 13.58 -20.43 4.62
CA ALA A 118 12.49 -20.78 3.70
C ALA A 118 11.12 -20.32 4.22
N LEU A 119 10.90 -20.43 5.54
CA LEU A 119 9.68 -19.97 6.19
C LEU A 119 9.64 -18.44 6.35
N SER A 120 10.78 -17.81 6.66
CA SER A 120 10.83 -16.36 6.89
C SER A 120 10.60 -15.54 5.63
N ILE A 121 10.98 -16.05 4.45
CA ILE A 121 10.77 -15.37 3.17
C ILE A 121 9.29 -15.05 2.92
N PRO A 122 8.36 -16.02 2.80
CA PRO A 122 6.95 -15.73 2.52
C PRO A 122 6.30 -14.93 3.65
N VAL A 123 6.69 -15.16 4.92
CA VAL A 123 6.17 -14.41 6.07
C VAL A 123 6.54 -12.92 5.97
N THR A 124 7.82 -12.61 5.76
CA THR A 124 8.28 -11.21 5.67
C THR A 124 7.77 -10.50 4.43
N THR A 125 7.59 -11.20 3.30
CA THR A 125 6.94 -10.63 2.12
C THR A 125 5.46 -10.33 2.39
N LEU A 126 4.71 -11.27 2.97
CA LEU A 126 3.28 -11.12 3.18
C LEU A 126 2.93 -10.10 4.27
N LEU A 127 3.83 -9.82 5.22
CA LEU A 127 3.67 -8.74 6.20
C LEU A 127 3.52 -7.35 5.56
N GLY A 128 4.03 -7.14 4.34
CA GLY A 128 3.84 -5.88 3.61
C GLY A 128 2.38 -5.63 3.20
N VAL A 129 1.60 -6.69 2.98
CA VAL A 129 0.21 -6.61 2.51
C VAL A 129 -0.74 -5.93 3.50
N PRO A 130 -0.88 -6.39 4.77
CA PRO A 130 -1.79 -5.74 5.71
C PRO A 130 -1.34 -4.31 6.03
N LEU A 131 -0.03 -4.04 6.04
CA LEU A 131 0.48 -2.70 6.30
C LEU A 131 0.11 -1.72 5.18
N ALA A 132 0.32 -2.12 3.92
CA ALA A 132 -0.09 -1.33 2.76
C ALA A 132 -1.62 -1.12 2.74
N TRP A 133 -2.39 -2.16 3.07
CA TRP A 133 -3.85 -2.07 3.15
C TRP A 133 -4.32 -1.10 4.23
N TRP A 134 -3.73 -1.11 5.43
CA TRP A 134 -4.13 -0.18 6.49
C TRP A 134 -3.81 1.28 6.15
N ILE A 135 -2.65 1.52 5.52
CA ILE A 135 -2.27 2.87 5.06
C ILE A 135 -3.20 3.33 3.94
N TYR A 136 -3.52 2.45 2.99
CA TYR A 136 -4.49 2.74 1.94
C TYR A 136 -5.88 3.03 2.52
N ARG A 137 -6.34 2.24 3.49
CA ARG A 137 -7.65 2.42 4.13
C ARG A 137 -7.75 3.76 4.86
N ASP A 138 -6.69 4.16 5.57
CA ASP A 138 -6.61 5.45 6.24
C ASP A 138 -6.67 6.62 5.24
N TRP A 139 -5.90 6.52 4.15
CA TRP A 139 -5.94 7.48 3.06
C TRP A 139 -7.33 7.55 2.40
N ALA A 140 -7.94 6.39 2.11
CA ALA A 140 -9.24 6.28 1.46
C ALA A 140 -10.41 6.72 2.35
N ALA A 141 -10.26 6.65 3.69
CA ALA A 141 -11.21 7.22 4.64
C ALA A 141 -11.23 8.76 4.61
N GLY A 142 -10.49 9.38 3.68
CA GLY A 142 -10.39 10.82 3.53
C GLY A 142 -9.49 11.43 4.59
N GLY A 143 -8.58 10.61 5.15
CA GLY A 143 -7.79 10.83 6.36
C GLY A 143 -7.93 12.26 6.81
N GLU A 144 -8.88 12.50 7.74
CA GLU A 144 -9.28 13.82 8.21
C GLU A 144 -8.02 14.61 8.52
N ALA A 145 -7.47 15.27 7.50
CA ALA A 145 -6.72 16.47 7.68
C ALA A 145 -7.75 17.32 8.36
N ASP A 146 -7.60 17.46 9.69
CA ASP A 146 -8.18 18.51 10.49
C ASP A 146 -8.38 19.67 9.53
N GLN A 147 -9.63 19.81 9.07
CA GLN A 147 -10.04 21.01 8.41
C GLN A 147 -9.85 22.01 9.53
N LEU A 148 -8.69 22.69 9.51
CA LEU A 148 -8.47 23.92 10.24
C LEU A 148 -9.82 24.64 10.21
N PRO A 149 -10.36 25.06 11.37
CA PRO A 149 -11.66 25.70 11.42
C PRO A 149 -11.58 27.03 10.68
N GLY A 150 -11.63 26.97 9.36
CA GLY A 150 -11.96 28.06 8.49
C GLY A 150 -13.43 28.36 8.77
N PRO A 151 -13.77 29.59 9.15
CA PRO A 151 -15.16 29.98 9.34
C PRO A 151 -15.81 30.00 7.96
N GLY A 152 -16.36 28.86 7.53
CA GLY A 152 -16.87 28.72 6.17
C GLY A 152 -17.53 27.38 5.93
N MET A 153 -18.79 27.28 6.34
CA MET A 153 -19.82 26.41 5.75
C MET A 153 -19.52 24.90 5.80
N ARG A 154 -19.81 24.31 6.96
CA ARG A 154 -20.09 22.87 7.08
C ARG A 154 -21.31 22.53 6.22
N VAL A 155 -21.10 21.99 5.02
CA VAL A 155 -22.16 21.25 4.33
C VAL A 155 -22.33 19.94 5.08
N SER A 156 -23.42 19.84 5.82
CA SER A 156 -23.88 18.63 6.49
C SER A 156 -24.05 17.52 5.46
N GLN A 157 -23.06 16.64 5.34
CA GLN A 157 -23.18 15.39 4.59
C GLN A 157 -23.89 14.36 5.48
N GLY A 158 -25.18 14.60 5.69
CA GLY A 158 -26.16 13.59 6.07
C GLY A 158 -27.06 13.35 4.87
N GLU A 159 -27.57 12.12 4.78
CA GLU A 159 -28.55 11.64 3.80
C GLU A 159 -28.00 11.12 2.47
N ALA A 160 -27.86 9.80 2.41
CA ALA A 160 -27.86 9.04 1.18
C ALA A 160 -29.17 9.32 0.41
N PRO A 161 -29.12 9.87 -0.82
CA PRO A 161 -30.31 10.04 -1.62
C PRO A 161 -30.70 8.70 -2.25
N ASN A 162 -31.94 8.31 -2.02
CA ASN A 162 -32.68 7.30 -2.77
C ASN A 162 -32.34 7.35 -4.27
N GLU A 163 -31.78 6.26 -4.81
CA GLU A 163 -31.52 6.06 -6.24
C GLU A 163 -32.80 5.71 -7.01
N THR A 164 -33.77 6.63 -7.00
CA THR A 164 -34.91 6.59 -7.93
C THR A 164 -35.09 7.98 -8.52
N SER A 165 -34.18 8.39 -9.40
CA SER A 165 -34.38 9.59 -10.22
C SER A 165 -33.79 9.45 -11.62
N SER A 166 -34.71 9.10 -12.52
CA SER A 166 -34.98 9.77 -13.80
C SER A 166 -33.90 9.75 -14.88
N LEU A 167 -34.05 8.74 -15.74
CA LEU A 167 -33.42 8.53 -17.05
C LEU A 167 -33.94 9.46 -18.17
N LEU A 168 -34.33 10.71 -17.86
CA LEU A 168 -34.75 11.68 -18.88
C LEU A 168 -33.89 12.93 -18.85
N GLY A 169 -33.31 13.23 -20.00
CA GLY A 169 -32.28 14.25 -20.19
C GLY A 169 -32.72 15.67 -19.81
N GLY A 170 -31.81 16.36 -19.13
CA GLY A 170 -31.91 17.79 -18.85
C GLY A 170 -30.52 18.42 -18.99
N ARG A 171 -30.36 19.20 -20.05
CA ARG A 171 -29.24 20.15 -20.26
C ARG A 171 -29.27 21.17 -19.11
N GLY A 172 -28.57 20.86 -18.02
CA GLY A 172 -28.51 21.67 -16.81
C GLY A 172 -27.31 22.62 -16.84
N SER A 173 -27.60 23.91 -16.87
CA SER A 173 -26.70 25.06 -16.82
C SER A 173 -25.63 24.97 -15.74
N ALA A 174 -24.36 25.18 -16.12
CA ALA A 174 -23.31 25.53 -15.18
C ALA A 174 -23.66 26.88 -14.50
N GLN A 175 -24.02 26.85 -13.22
CA GLN A 175 -24.15 28.04 -12.40
C GLN A 175 -22.74 28.58 -12.10
N PHE A 176 -22.36 29.61 -12.84
CA PHE A 176 -21.20 30.43 -12.53
C PHE A 176 -21.57 31.35 -11.36
N THR A 177 -21.08 31.03 -10.16
CA THR A 177 -21.16 31.96 -9.02
C THR A 177 -20.04 32.99 -9.16
N ALA A 178 -20.40 34.18 -9.62
CA ALA A 178 -19.48 35.31 -9.75
C ALA A 178 -18.97 35.75 -8.36
N PHE A 179 -17.72 36.21 -8.29
CA PHE A 179 -17.08 36.71 -7.08
C PHE A 179 -17.91 37.84 -6.42
N GLU A 180 -18.66 37.52 -5.37
CA GLU A 180 -19.29 38.50 -4.45
C GLU A 180 -18.24 39.00 -3.44
N GLY A 181 -17.19 39.63 -3.95
CA GLY A 181 -16.22 40.36 -3.11
C GLY A 181 -16.64 41.82 -2.99
N GLN A 182 -17.06 42.25 -1.79
CA GLN A 182 -17.38 43.65 -1.53
C GLN A 182 -16.09 44.50 -1.65
N GLY A 183 -15.96 45.25 -2.75
CA GLY A 183 -14.77 46.03 -3.08
C GLY A 183 -14.43 47.06 -2.01
N ARG A 184 -13.36 46.83 -1.26
CA ARG A 184 -12.87 47.74 -0.22
C ARG A 184 -12.02 48.83 -0.88
N ARG A 185 -12.54 50.06 -0.96
CA ARG A 185 -11.79 51.21 -1.48
C ARG A 185 -10.77 51.68 -0.45
N LEU A 186 -9.49 51.59 -0.79
CA LEU A 186 -8.40 52.26 -0.07
C LEU A 186 -8.37 53.72 -0.53
N GLY A 187 -8.88 54.64 0.28
CA GLY A 187 -8.76 56.08 -0.05
C GLY A 187 -9.71 57.06 0.62
N SER A 188 -10.25 56.80 1.82
CA SER A 188 -10.90 57.86 2.61
C SER A 188 -10.01 58.22 3.80
N GLY A 189 -9.05 59.09 3.54
CA GLY A 189 -8.18 59.75 4.51
C GLY A 189 -7.79 61.09 3.93
#